data_AF-A0A7S3X7L3-F1
#
_entry.id   AF-A0A7S3X7L3-F1
#
_cell.length_a   1.000
_cell.length_b   1.000
_cell.length_c   1.000
_cell.angle_alpha   90.00
_cell.angle_beta   90.00
_cell.angle_gamma   90.00
#
_symmetry.space_group_name_H-M   'P 1'
#
loop_
_entity.id
_entity.type
_entity.pdbx_description
1 polymer ?
#
loop_
_entity_poly.entity_id
_entity_poly.type
_entity_poly.pdbx_seq_one_letter_code
_entity_poly.pdbx_strand_id
1 'polypeptide(L)'
;PCVEVESLDETARGAGGFGSTGVAQAINEAASPKAAAVASSSPADEAMRVKRTRSSASLPVRGSSAAAGFDLAAAEAYTVKAGGKAIVMTGLSIAIPSGTYARIAP
;
A
#
# COMPACT_ATOMS: atom_id res chain seq x y z
N PRO A 1 9.37 -11.17 -0.66
CA PRO A 1 8.17 -11.99 -0.31
C PRO A 1 7.09 -11.08 0.30
N CYS A 2 5.80 -11.40 0.16
CA CYS A 2 4.71 -10.68 0.82
C CYS A 2 4.33 -11.35 2.15
N VAL A 3 4.25 -10.59 3.23
CA VAL A 3 3.94 -11.13 4.57
C VAL A 3 2.75 -10.37 5.14
N GLU A 4 1.70 -11.11 5.52
CA GLU A 4 0.55 -10.51 6.19
C GLU A 4 0.91 -10.11 7.62
N VAL A 5 0.43 -8.94 8.05
CA VAL A 5 0.57 -8.43 9.41
C VAL A 5 -0.74 -7.83 9.91
N GLU A 6 -0.98 -7.92 11.21
CA GLU A 6 -2.19 -7.37 11.84
C GLU A 6 -2.14 -5.83 11.93
N SER A 7 -0.93 -5.28 12.10
CA SER A 7 -0.71 -3.85 12.26
C SER A 7 0.49 -3.35 11.43
N LEU A 8 0.40 -2.09 11.05
CA LEU A 8 1.46 -1.31 10.42
C LEU A 8 1.52 0.03 11.14
N ASP A 9 2.71 0.60 11.22
CA ASP A 9 2.91 1.93 11.78
C ASP A 9 2.20 2.98 10.92
N GLU A 10 1.66 4.00 11.56
CA GLU A 10 1.02 5.09 10.84
C GLU A 10 2.07 5.93 10.10
N THR A 11 1.75 6.31 8.86
CA THR A 11 2.60 7.24 8.11
C THR A 11 2.24 8.67 8.48
N ALA A 12 3.19 9.60 8.30
CA ALA A 12 2.95 11.03 8.49
C ALA A 12 1.77 11.60 7.66
N ARG A 13 1.24 10.84 6.69
CA ARG A 13 0.06 11.20 5.89
C ARG A 13 -1.28 10.86 6.55
N GLY A 14 -1.27 10.28 7.76
CA GLY A 14 -2.47 9.94 8.53
C GLY A 14 -3.20 8.69 8.06
N ALA A 15 -4.26 8.33 8.79
CA ALA A 15 -5.15 7.22 8.45
C ALA A 15 -5.99 7.57 7.21
N GLY A 16 -5.83 6.81 6.12
CA GLY A 16 -6.62 6.98 4.89
C GLY A 16 -5.85 7.56 3.68
N GLY A 17 -4.52 7.69 3.76
CA GLY A 17 -3.71 8.16 2.63
C GLY A 17 -3.82 7.28 1.39
N PHE A 18 -4.68 7.65 0.44
CA PHE A 18 -4.89 7.00 -0.86
C PHE A 18 -3.69 7.13 -1.84
N GLY A 19 -2.47 7.28 -1.32
CA GLY A 19 -1.29 7.58 -2.13
C GLY A 19 -1.39 8.94 -2.83
N SER A 20 -0.73 9.08 -3.98
CA SER A 20 -0.66 10.35 -4.73
C SER A 20 -1.91 10.69 -5.54
N THR A 21 -2.93 9.83 -5.58
CA THR A 21 -4.05 9.96 -6.52
C THR A 21 -5.45 10.03 -5.89
N GLY A 22 -5.59 10.07 -4.56
CA GLY A 22 -6.92 10.07 -3.92
C GLY A 22 -7.21 11.24 -2.96
N VAL A 23 -8.14 12.08 -3.42
CA VAL A 23 -9.10 12.97 -2.72
C VAL A 23 -8.74 13.49 -1.31
N ALA A 24 -8.59 14.81 -1.20
CA ALA A 24 -8.40 15.52 0.06
C ALA A 24 -9.68 15.51 0.92
N GLN A 25 -9.53 15.20 2.22
CA GLN A 25 -10.45 15.68 3.24
C GLN A 25 -9.67 16.41 4.34
N ALA A 26 -10.34 17.43 4.91
CA ALA A 26 -9.78 18.54 5.66
C ALA A 26 -8.94 18.14 6.89
N ILE A 27 -7.81 18.83 7.01
CA ILE A 27 -6.80 18.74 8.06
C ILE A 27 -7.25 19.45 9.35
N ASN A 28 -6.85 18.92 10.50
CA ASN A 28 -6.45 19.76 11.64
C ASN A 28 -5.09 19.27 12.16
N GLU A 29 -4.23 20.23 12.49
CA GLU A 29 -2.76 20.12 12.53
C GLU A 29 -2.20 19.37 13.74
N ALA A 30 -1.13 18.60 13.51
CA ALA A 30 0.10 18.64 14.31
C ALA A 30 1.21 17.87 13.56
N ALA A 31 2.19 18.61 13.03
CA ALA A 31 3.37 18.07 12.39
C ALA A 31 4.57 18.06 13.35
N SER A 32 5.43 17.04 13.23
CA SER A 32 6.87 17.22 13.43
C SER A 32 7.63 16.20 12.57
N PRO A 33 8.68 16.60 11.82
CA PRO A 33 9.36 15.74 10.86
C PRO A 33 10.60 15.09 11.49
N LYS A 34 10.94 13.88 11.04
CA LYS A 34 12.36 13.49 10.95
C LYS A 34 12.59 12.43 9.88
N ALA A 35 13.11 12.88 8.75
CA ALA A 35 13.84 12.04 7.82
C ALA A 35 15.23 11.69 8.41
N ALA A 36 15.76 10.56 7.93
CA ALA A 36 17.10 10.01 8.13
C ALA A 36 17.33 9.14 9.38
N ALA A 37 17.28 7.83 9.16
CA ALA A 37 18.23 6.89 9.76
C ALA A 37 18.43 5.70 8.80
N VAL A 38 19.60 5.64 8.16
CA VAL A 38 20.17 4.42 7.57
C VAL A 38 20.57 3.52 8.73
N ALA A 39 20.00 2.31 8.83
CA ALA A 39 20.43 1.31 9.80
C ALA A 39 20.10 -0.13 9.32
N SER A 40 21.14 -0.95 9.19
CA SER A 40 21.17 -2.43 9.10
C SER A 40 19.83 -3.15 8.87
N SER A 41 19.56 -3.54 7.63
CA SER A 41 18.32 -4.25 7.26
C SER A 41 18.29 -5.64 7.87
N SER A 42 17.46 -5.81 8.90
CA SER A 42 17.02 -7.13 9.35
C SER A 42 16.24 -7.80 8.21
N PRO A 43 16.18 -9.14 8.10
CA PRO A 43 15.46 -9.82 7.01
C PRO A 43 13.97 -9.47 6.92
N ALA A 44 13.39 -8.92 7.99
CA ALA A 44 12.02 -8.37 8.00
C ALA A 44 11.87 -7.07 7.18
N ASP A 45 12.96 -6.34 6.94
CA ASP A 45 13.00 -5.07 6.17
C ASP A 45 13.06 -5.33 4.65
N GLU A 46 13.40 -6.56 4.23
CA GLU A 46 13.37 -6.98 2.82
C GLU A 46 11.98 -7.47 2.36
N ALA A 47 11.09 -7.81 3.31
CA ALA A 47 9.76 -8.32 3.01
C ALA A 47 8.74 -7.19 2.86
N MET A 48 7.87 -7.28 1.86
CA MET A 48 6.73 -6.37 1.71
C MET A 48 5.64 -6.77 2.71
N ARG A 49 5.39 -5.93 3.72
CA ARG A 49 4.44 -6.21 4.80
C ARG A 49 3.06 -5.67 4.42
N VAL A 50 2.03 -6.49 4.54
CA VAL A 50 0.68 -6.18 4.05
C VAL A 50 -0.31 -6.34 5.19
N LYS A 51 -1.07 -5.29 5.48
CA LYS A 51 -2.21 -5.30 6.40
C LYS A 51 -3.50 -5.23 5.60
N ARG A 52 -4.45 -6.11 5.90
CA ARG A 52 -5.82 -5.99 5.41
C ARG A 52 -6.56 -4.92 6.20
N THR A 53 -7.12 -3.92 5.52
CA THR A 53 -7.99 -2.90 6.12
C THR A 53 -9.46 -3.27 6.04
N ARG A 54 -9.80 -4.24 5.17
CA ARG A 54 -11.13 -4.86 5.06
C ARG A 54 -11.00 -6.38 5.05
N SER A 55 -12.04 -7.06 5.53
CA SER A 55 -12.11 -8.53 5.49
C SER A 55 -12.21 -9.09 4.07
N SER A 56 -12.74 -8.32 3.11
CA SER A 56 -12.85 -8.71 1.70
C SER A 56 -11.55 -8.54 0.90
N ALA A 57 -10.48 -8.04 1.52
CA ALA A 57 -9.22 -7.80 0.83
C ALA A 57 -8.42 -9.10 0.62
N SER A 58 -7.88 -9.27 -0.59
CA SER A 58 -6.99 -10.37 -0.94
C SER A 58 -5.53 -9.92 -0.86
N LEU A 59 -4.64 -10.78 -0.36
CA LEU A 59 -3.21 -10.49 -0.34
C LEU A 59 -2.63 -10.41 -1.77
N PRO A 60 -1.65 -9.53 -2.04
CA PRO A 60 -0.97 -9.48 -3.33
C PRO A 60 -0.30 -10.81 -3.66
N VAL A 61 -0.46 -11.27 -4.91
CA VAL A 61 0.09 -12.56 -5.36
C VAL A 61 1.20 -12.33 -6.37
N ARG A 62 2.28 -13.10 -6.28
CA ARG A 62 3.31 -13.08 -7.31
C ARG A 62 3.04 -14.21 -8.33
N GLY A 63 2.70 -13.87 -9.57
CA GLY A 63 2.31 -14.85 -10.59
C GLY A 63 3.42 -15.84 -11.00
N SER A 64 4.70 -15.51 -10.82
CA SER A 64 5.82 -16.42 -11.05
C SER A 64 7.08 -15.99 -10.28
N SER A 65 8.08 -16.86 -10.15
CA SER A 65 9.34 -16.52 -9.44
C SER A 65 10.06 -15.30 -10.05
N ALA A 66 10.01 -15.15 -11.37
CA ALA A 66 10.64 -14.05 -12.10
C ALA A 66 9.70 -12.85 -12.36
N ALA A 67 8.46 -12.87 -11.85
CA ALA A 67 7.53 -11.76 -12.06
C ALA A 67 8.07 -10.46 -11.45
N ALA A 68 8.00 -9.36 -12.20
CA ALA A 68 8.47 -8.05 -11.76
C ALA A 68 7.58 -7.42 -10.67
N GLY A 69 6.32 -7.85 -10.56
CA GLY A 69 5.32 -7.28 -9.67
C GLY A 69 4.50 -8.31 -8.92
N PHE A 70 3.51 -7.79 -8.18
CA PHE A 70 2.47 -8.56 -7.53
C PHE A 70 1.12 -8.15 -8.10
N ASP A 71 0.28 -9.13 -8.38
CA ASP A 71 -1.09 -8.94 -8.81
C ASP A 71 -1.93 -8.42 -7.64
N LEU A 72 -2.66 -7.33 -7.89
CA LEU A 72 -3.59 -6.73 -6.93
C LEU A 72 -5.02 -7.06 -7.32
N ALA A 73 -5.87 -7.29 -6.33
CA ALA A 73 -7.30 -7.51 -6.52
C ALA A 73 -8.11 -6.35 -5.95
N ALA A 74 -9.26 -6.07 -6.57
CA ALA A 74 -10.26 -5.20 -5.99
C ALA A 74 -10.86 -5.87 -4.74
N ALA A 75 -11.10 -5.08 -3.68
CA ALA A 75 -11.77 -5.56 -2.48
C ALA A 75 -13.26 -5.82 -2.71
N GLU A 76 -13.86 -5.16 -3.70
CA GLU A 76 -15.29 -5.20 -4.02
C GLU A 76 -15.48 -5.06 -5.53
N ALA A 77 -16.60 -5.58 -6.04
CA ALA A 77 -16.96 -5.43 -7.45
C ALA A 77 -17.15 -3.95 -7.80
N TYR A 78 -16.56 -3.52 -8.92
CA TYR A 78 -16.67 -2.15 -9.41
C TYR A 78 -16.82 -2.11 -10.93
N THR A 79 -17.69 -1.23 -11.43
CA THR A 79 -17.86 -1.00 -12.86
C THR A 79 -17.26 0.35 -13.26
N VAL A 80 -16.20 0.31 -14.07
CA VAL A 80 -15.66 1.52 -14.72
C VAL A 80 -16.52 1.84 -15.93
N LYS A 81 -17.22 2.97 -15.92
CA LYS A 81 -18.02 3.41 -17.07
C LYS A 81 -17.12 3.67 -18.28
N ALA A 82 -17.63 3.41 -19.48
CA ALA A 82 -16.90 3.66 -20.73
C ALA A 82 -16.42 5.12 -20.82
N GLY A 83 -15.14 5.32 -21.19
CA GLY A 83 -14.49 6.63 -21.21
C GLY A 83 -14.21 7.26 -19.83
N GLY A 84 -14.60 6.58 -18.74
CA GLY A 84 -14.43 7.05 -17.37
C GLY A 84 -13.09 6.66 -16.75
N LYS A 85 -12.88 7.13 -15.53
CA LYS A 85 -11.77 6.74 -14.64
C LYS A 85 -12.36 6.41 -13.28
N ALA A 86 -11.71 5.51 -12.56
CA ALA A 86 -12.13 5.12 -11.22
C ALA A 86 -10.93 4.86 -10.33
N ILE A 87 -11.12 5.10 -9.04
CA ILE A 87 -10.23 4.62 -7.98
C ILE A 87 -10.87 3.36 -7.42
N VAL A 88 -10.26 2.21 -7.68
CA VAL A 88 -10.76 0.91 -7.23
C VAL A 88 -10.06 0.55 -5.92
N MET A 89 -10.85 0.29 -4.88
CA MET A 89 -10.34 -0.02 -3.55
C MET A 89 -9.74 -1.43 -3.51
N THR A 90 -8.51 -1.57 -2.99
CA THR A 90 -7.86 -2.86 -2.77
C THR A 90 -8.06 -3.40 -1.35
N GLY A 91 -8.40 -2.53 -0.39
CA GLY A 91 -8.58 -2.91 1.02
C GLY A 91 -7.26 -3.30 1.72
N LEU A 92 -6.13 -2.79 1.22
CA LEU A 92 -4.80 -3.09 1.74
C LEU A 92 -4.08 -1.82 2.20
N SER A 93 -3.30 -1.95 3.27
CA SER A 93 -2.21 -1.04 3.61
C SER A 93 -0.90 -1.82 3.50
N ILE A 94 0.12 -1.21 2.91
CA ILE A 94 1.37 -1.91 2.57
C ILE A 94 2.55 -1.08 3.05
N ALA A 95 3.42 -1.69 3.85
CA ALA A 95 4.75 -1.16 4.13
C ALA A 95 5.75 -1.72 3.12
N ILE A 96 6.38 -0.79 2.40
CA ILE A 96 7.30 -1.10 1.30
C ILE A 96 8.72 -1.27 1.87
N PRO A 97 9.46 -2.30 1.42
CA PRO A 97 10.85 -2.50 1.82
C PRO A 97 11.69 -1.23 1.64
N SER A 98 12.55 -0.97 2.61
CA SER A 98 13.44 0.19 2.60
C SER A 98 14.27 0.28 1.31
N GLY A 99 14.48 1.50 0.81
CA GLY A 99 15.21 1.73 -0.45
C GLY A 99 14.41 1.46 -1.73
N THR A 100 13.12 1.11 -1.62
CA THR A 100 12.23 0.90 -2.77
C THR A 100 10.96 1.75 -2.67
N TYR A 101 10.19 1.82 -3.75
CA TYR A 101 8.84 2.37 -3.74
C TYR A 101 7.90 1.45 -4.51
N ALA A 102 6.61 1.43 -4.14
CA ALA A 102 5.61 0.69 -4.89
C ALA A 102 5.07 1.52 -6.05
N ARG A 103 5.18 0.98 -7.27
CA ARG A 103 4.51 1.50 -8.45
C ARG A 103 3.29 0.65 -8.76
N ILE A 104 2.12 1.28 -8.85
CA ILE A 104 0.94 0.64 -9.46
C ILE A 104 1.11 0.73 -10.97
N ALA A 105 1.18 -0.43 -11.63
CA ALA A 105 1.48 -0.55 -13.05
C ALA A 105 0.35 -1.31 -13.79
N PRO A 106 0.09 -0.98 -15.07
CA PRO A 106 -0.73 -1.80 -15.96
C PRO A 106 -0.07 -3.14 -16.30
#